data_AF-A4G7Q6-F1
#
_entry.id   AF-A4G7Q6-F1
#
_cell.length_a   1.000
_cell.length_b   1.000
_cell.length_c   1.000
_cell.angle_alpha   90.00
_cell.angle_beta   90.00
_cell.angle_gamma   90.00
#
_symmetry.space_group_name_H-M   'P 1'
#
loop_
_entity.id
_entity.type
_entity.pdbx_description
1 polymer ?
#
loop_
_entity_poly.entity_id
_entity_poly.type
_entity_poly.pdbx_seq_one_letter_code
_entity_poly.pdbx_strand_id
1 'polypeptide(L)'
;MLNQNEPDLFQIELKQRFEELVRWAVAHNPDRSAPLSEADFDAARKEITKLAAHDLSLGERNAKIPEPAENGPQYINVTPAPWP
;
A
#
# COMPACT_ATOMS: atom_id res chain seq x y z
N MET A 1 24.43 8.83 -10.05
CA MET A 1 24.49 7.45 -9.55
C MET A 1 23.36 7.32 -8.53
N LEU A 2 22.25 6.68 -8.90
CA LEU A 2 21.17 6.39 -7.94
C LEU A 2 21.75 5.34 -6.98
N ASN A 3 21.77 5.62 -5.66
CA ASN A 3 22.34 4.65 -4.73
C ASN A 3 21.42 3.44 -4.73
N GLN A 4 21.94 2.31 -5.19
CA GLN A 4 21.18 1.05 -5.28
C GLN A 4 20.69 0.56 -3.90
N ASN A 5 21.06 1.23 -2.81
CA ASN A 5 20.68 0.95 -1.43
C ASN A 5 19.50 1.80 -0.92
N GLU A 6 19.11 2.88 -1.59
CA GLU A 6 17.98 3.73 -1.17
C GLU A 6 16.63 2.98 -1.04
N PRO A 7 16.23 2.09 -1.98
CA PRO A 7 14.97 1.36 -1.84
C PRO A 7 15.02 0.32 -0.71
N ASP A 8 16.16 -0.35 -0.51
CA ASP A 8 16.31 -1.34 0.56
C ASP A 8 16.29 -0.67 1.94
N LEU A 9 16.94 0.49 2.08
CA LEU A 9 16.89 1.30 3.30
C LEU A 9 15.46 1.75 3.59
N PHE A 10 14.73 2.22 2.58
CA PHE A 10 13.32 2.58 2.73
C PHE A 10 12.48 1.40 3.23
N GLN A 11 12.67 0.20 2.67
CA GLN A 11 11.95 -1.00 3.09
C GLN A 11 12.21 -1.35 4.55
N ILE A 12 13.47 -1.29 4.96
CA ILE A 12 13.90 -1.58 6.33
C ILE A 12 13.29 -0.55 7.29
N GLU A 13 13.43 0.74 6.99
CA GLU A 13 12.89 1.82 7.83
C GLU A 13 11.37 1.77 7.96
N LEU A 14 10.65 1.53 6.86
CA LEU A 14 9.20 1.46 6.87
C LEU A 14 8.70 0.33 7.77
N LYS A 15 9.31 -0.86 7.68
CA LYS A 15 8.98 -1.98 8.55
C LYS A 15 9.31 -1.67 10.01
N GLN A 16 10.48 -1.10 10.28
CA GLN A 16 10.88 -0.75 11.65
C GLN A 16 9.91 0.24 12.31
N ARG A 17 9.53 1.31 11.62
CA ARG A 17 8.56 2.29 12.13
C ARG A 17 7.19 1.67 12.39
N PHE A 18 6.77 0.74 11.55
CA PHE A 18 5.51 0.02 11.78
C PHE A 18 5.58 -0.86 13.05
N GLU A 19 6.68 -1.58 13.28
CA GLU A 19 6.85 -2.38 14.50
C GLU A 19 6.89 -1.51 15.77
N GLU A 20 7.47 -0.32 15.69
CA GLU A 20 7.43 0.66 16.79
C GLU A 20 6.00 1.13 17.10
N LEU A 21 5.21 1.39 16.06
CA LEU A 21 3.80 1.75 16.19
C LEU A 21 3.00 0.62 16.87
N VAL A 22 3.21 -0.64 16.44
CA VAL A 22 2.54 -1.81 17.02
C VAL A 22 2.86 -1.93 18.50
N ARG A 23 4.15 -1.86 18.86
CA ARG A 23 4.58 -1.90 20.27
C ARG A 23 3.96 -0.77 21.08
N TRP A 24 3.93 0.44 20.54
CA TRP A 24 3.30 1.58 21.20
C TRP A 24 1.80 1.36 21.42
N ALA A 25 1.08 0.87 20.41
CA ALA A 25 -0.36 0.64 20.47
C ALA A 25 -0.76 -0.43 21.50
N VAL A 26 -0.01 -1.54 21.54
CA VAL A 26 -0.21 -2.60 22.54
C VAL A 26 0.05 -2.07 23.96
N ALA A 27 1.11 -1.27 24.15
CA ALA A 27 1.47 -0.73 25.46
C ALA A 27 0.51 0.36 25.97
N HIS A 28 -0.07 1.17 25.07
CA HIS A 28 -0.90 2.33 25.42
C HIS A 28 -2.40 2.11 25.19
N ASN A 29 -2.82 0.88 24.93
CA ASN A 29 -4.23 0.59 24.71
C ASN A 29 -5.10 1.02 25.92
N PRO A 30 -6.05 1.95 25.74
CA PRO A 30 -6.88 2.44 26.84
C PRO A 30 -7.90 1.40 27.31
N ASP A 31 -8.32 0.49 26.42
CA ASP A 31 -9.33 -0.53 26.72
C ASP A 31 -8.68 -1.84 27.19
N ARG A 32 -8.84 -2.14 28.47
CA ARG A 32 -8.32 -3.38 29.08
C ARG A 32 -9.26 -4.58 28.93
N SER A 33 -10.49 -4.37 28.45
CA SER A 33 -11.47 -5.44 28.27
C SER A 33 -11.19 -6.28 27.01
N ALA A 34 -10.58 -5.66 26.00
CA ALA A 34 -10.09 -6.30 24.78
C ALA A 34 -8.64 -5.85 24.54
N PRO A 35 -7.64 -6.48 25.18
CA PRO A 35 -6.25 -6.08 25.01
C PRO A 35 -5.79 -6.37 23.58
N LEU A 36 -5.30 -5.33 22.91
CA LEU A 36 -4.58 -5.49 21.64
C LEU A 36 -3.34 -6.35 21.85
N SER A 37 -3.11 -7.27 20.93
CA SER A 37 -1.93 -8.09 20.83
C SER A 37 -1.19 -7.81 19.53
N GLU A 38 0.09 -8.20 19.44
CA GLU A 38 0.84 -8.07 18.19
C GLU A 38 0.22 -8.88 17.03
N ALA A 39 -0.50 -9.96 17.34
CA ALA A 39 -1.16 -10.81 16.34
C ALA A 39 -2.31 -10.09 15.62
N ASP A 40 -2.97 -9.14 16.29
CA ASP A 40 -4.04 -8.34 15.69
C ASP A 40 -3.53 -7.46 14.53
N PHE A 41 -2.22 -7.24 14.45
CA PHE A 41 -1.57 -6.45 13.42
C PHE A 41 -1.02 -7.27 12.25
N ASP A 42 -1.16 -8.59 12.24
CA ASP A 42 -0.57 -9.44 11.18
C ASP A 42 -1.10 -9.13 9.78
N ALA A 43 -2.38 -8.76 9.66
CA ALA A 43 -2.94 -8.32 8.40
C ALA A 43 -2.27 -7.02 7.91
N ALA A 44 -2.11 -6.04 8.81
CA ALA A 44 -1.43 -4.79 8.50
C ALA A 44 0.06 -4.98 8.18
N ARG A 45 0.75 -5.87 8.90
CA ARG A 45 2.16 -6.24 8.65
C ARG A 45 2.37 -6.79 7.24
N LYS A 46 1.44 -7.62 6.76
CA LYS A 46 1.44 -8.12 5.38
C LYS A 46 1.28 -6.99 4.36
N GLU A 47 0.32 -6.09 4.58
CA GLU A 47 0.10 -4.94 3.68
C GLU A 47 1.28 -3.98 3.66
N ILE A 48 1.87 -3.65 4.82
CA ILE A 48 3.07 -2.82 4.90
C ILE A 48 4.26 -3.47 4.18
N THR A 49 4.39 -4.81 4.28
CA THR A 49 5.44 -5.54 3.56
C THR A 49 5.26 -5.47 2.05
N LYS A 50 4.01 -5.54 1.54
CA LYS A 50 3.70 -5.36 0.11
C LYS A 50 4.04 -3.94 -0.35
N LEU A 51 3.65 -2.92 0.42
CA LEU A 51 3.96 -1.52 0.13
C LEU A 51 5.48 -1.28 0.10
N ALA A 52 6.22 -1.87 1.04
CA ALA A 52 7.67 -1.79 1.11
C ALA A 52 8.32 -2.44 -0.12
N ALA A 53 7.91 -3.65 -0.49
CA ALA A 53 8.53 -4.46 -1.54
C ALA A 53 8.39 -3.88 -2.96
N HIS A 54 7.73 -2.72 -3.13
CA HIS A 54 7.48 -2.13 -4.44
C HIS A 54 6.70 -3.07 -5.37
N ASP A 55 5.93 -4.02 -4.82
CA ASP A 55 4.82 -4.66 -5.55
C ASP A 55 3.67 -3.65 -5.61
N LEU A 56 3.96 -2.52 -6.25
CA LEU A 56 3.00 -1.53 -6.68
C LEU A 56 2.29 -2.11 -7.91
N SER A 57 1.53 -3.19 -7.73
CA SER A 57 0.35 -3.44 -8.57
C SER A 57 -0.75 -2.37 -8.36
N LEU A 58 -0.43 -1.29 -7.64
CA LEU A 58 -0.95 0.06 -7.92
C LEU A 58 -0.77 0.47 -9.41
N GLY A 59 0.04 -0.26 -10.17
CA GLY A 59 0.15 -0.23 -11.63
C GLY A 59 -1.11 -0.61 -12.43
N GLU A 60 -2.25 -0.95 -11.82
CA GLU A 60 -3.53 -1.05 -12.55
C GLU A 60 -4.47 0.15 -12.38
N ARG A 61 -4.18 1.10 -11.47
CA ARG A 61 -4.96 2.37 -11.42
C ARG A 61 -4.45 3.41 -12.41
N ASN A 62 -3.19 3.29 -12.84
CA ASN A 62 -2.55 4.13 -13.86
C ASN A 62 -1.79 3.28 -14.90
N ALA A 63 -2.21 2.03 -15.14
CA ALA A 63 -1.80 1.37 -16.39
C ALA A 63 -2.24 2.33 -17.50
N LYS A 64 -1.25 2.94 -18.17
CA LYS A 64 -1.48 3.75 -19.36
C LYS A 64 -2.28 2.84 -20.28
N ILE A 65 -3.56 3.12 -20.46
CA ILE A 65 -4.36 2.42 -21.46
C ILE A 65 -3.53 2.56 -22.74
N PRO A 66 -3.09 1.46 -23.37
CA PRO A 66 -2.26 1.55 -24.56
C PRO A 66 -2.96 2.46 -25.57
N GLU A 67 -2.21 3.25 -26.33
CA GLU A 67 -2.88 4.03 -27.37
C GLU A 67 -3.51 3.07 -28.39
N PRO A 68 -4.55 3.48 -29.13
CA PRO A 68 -5.14 2.64 -30.17
C PRO A 68 -4.12 2.08 -31.18
N ALA A 69 -3.03 2.81 -31.42
CA ALA A 69 -1.91 2.38 -32.26
C ALA A 69 -1.09 1.22 -31.65
N GLU A 70 -1.19 0.98 -30.34
CA GLU A 70 -0.50 -0.06 -29.57
C GLU A 70 -1.45 -1.23 -29.19
N ASN A 71 -2.56 -1.42 -29.91
CA ASN A 71 -3.67 -2.34 -29.59
C ASN A 71 -4.49 -1.97 -28.34
N GLY A 72 -4.51 -0.69 -27.99
CA GLY A 72 -5.42 -0.17 -26.97
C GLY A 72 -6.89 -0.15 -27.40
N PRO A 73 -7.82 -0.02 -26.43
CA PRO A 73 -9.24 0.14 -26.72
C PRO A 73 -9.51 1.38 -27.57
N GLN A 74 -10.24 1.19 -28.68
CA GLN A 74 -10.63 2.24 -29.63
C GLN A 74 -11.77 3.15 -29.11
N TYR A 75 -12.37 2.80 -27.98
CA TYR A 75 -13.55 3.45 -27.44
C TYR A 75 -13.33 3.80 -25.97
N ILE A 76 -13.68 5.03 -25.60
CA ILE A 76 -13.75 5.48 -24.20
C ILE A 76 -15.21 5.36 -23.77
N ASN A 77 -15.46 4.69 -22.65
CA ASN A 77 -16.81 4.65 -22.06
C ASN A 77 -17.14 6.01 -21.45
N VAL A 78 -17.76 6.87 -22.26
CA VAL A 78 -18.36 8.13 -21.82
C VAL A 78 -19.78 7.83 -21.32
N THR A 79 -19.92 7.16 -20.18
CA THR A 79 -21.22 7.18 -19.48
C THR A 79 -21.35 8.57 -18.88
N PRO A 80 -22.18 9.48 -19.43
CA PRO A 80 -22.40 10.78 -18.79
C PRO A 80 -23.00 10.54 -17.41
N ALA A 81 -22.68 11.41 -16.44
CA ALA A 81 -23.38 11.43 -15.17
C ALA A 81 -24.90 11.52 -15.44
N PRO A 82 -25.77 10.83 -14.67
CA PRO A 82 -27.20 10.92 -14.85
C PRO A 82 -27.64 12.39 -14.68
N TRP A 83 -28.49 12.85 -15.60
CA TRP A 83 -29.09 14.17 -15.52
C TRP A 83 -29.89 14.30 -14.20
N PRO A 84 -29.88 15.48 -13.55
CA PRO A 84 -30.59 15.70 -12.30
C PRO A 84 -32.11 15.58 -12.46
#